data_AF-A0A4S3KHY1-F1
#
_entry.id   AF-A0A4S3KHY1-F1
#
_cell.length_a   1.000
_cell.length_b   1.000
_cell.length_c   1.000
_cell.angle_alpha   90.00
_cell.angle_beta   90.00
_cell.angle_gamma   90.00
#
_symmetry.space_group_name_H-M   'P 1'
#
loop_
_entity.id
_entity.type
_entity.pdbx_description
1 polymer ?
#
loop_
_entity_poly.entity_id
_entity_poly.type
_entity_poly.pdbx_seq_one_letter_code
_entity_poly.pdbx_strand_id
1 'polypeptide(L)'
;MKLAWLLWMASWMAPVAPHLASQTCLATTVYLEARGEPQIGQAAVAEVALRRREMGLWGKHVCEVVTAPKQFAPSLVPPGTQLDNLQSWQLAWTIAGRALHEWSLPRDRRRYVVPHAMSFYAADIPAPSWATGSPLAVIGDHRFYAVN
;
A
#
# COMPACT_ATOMS: atom_id res chain seq x y z
N MET A 1 -18.36 1.50 -2.83
CA MET A 1 -17.82 1.98 -4.13
C MET A 1 -17.09 0.82 -4.80
N LYS A 2 -17.27 0.60 -6.11
CA LYS A 2 -16.63 -0.52 -6.83
C LYS A 2 -15.15 -0.25 -7.08
N LEU A 3 -14.30 -1.23 -6.82
CA LEU A 3 -12.84 -1.15 -7.01
C LEU A 3 -12.48 -0.71 -8.44
N ALA A 4 -13.02 -1.37 -9.46
CA ALA A 4 -12.72 -1.06 -10.86
C ALA A 4 -13.04 0.40 -11.24
N TRP A 5 -14.16 0.91 -10.77
CA TRP A 5 -14.56 2.30 -11.02
C TRP A 5 -13.60 3.29 -10.37
N LEU A 6 -13.20 3.03 -9.13
CA LEU A 6 -12.28 3.88 -8.41
C LEU A 6 -10.88 3.90 -9.05
N LEU A 7 -10.34 2.72 -9.39
CA LEU A 7 -9.03 2.63 -10.05
C LEU A 7 -9.05 3.22 -11.45
N TRP A 8 -10.13 3.03 -12.20
CA TRP A 8 -10.32 3.66 -13.51
C TRP A 8 -10.33 5.19 -13.41
N MET A 9 -11.10 5.75 -12.47
CA MET A 9 -11.12 7.19 -12.21
C MET A 9 -9.72 7.71 -11.82
N ALA A 10 -9.02 7.01 -10.92
CA ALA A 10 -7.67 7.40 -10.52
C ALA A 10 -6.70 7.40 -11.71
N SER A 11 -6.77 6.39 -12.58
CA SER A 11 -5.95 6.32 -13.80
C SER A 11 -6.29 7.45 -14.77
N TRP A 12 -7.56 7.76 -14.98
CA TRP A 12 -8.00 8.83 -15.86
C TRP A 12 -7.58 10.21 -15.34
N MET A 13 -7.60 10.41 -14.02
CA MET A 13 -7.22 11.67 -13.38
C MET A 13 -5.69 11.85 -13.24
N ALA A 14 -4.90 10.79 -13.42
CA ALA A 14 -3.45 10.86 -13.19
C ALA A 14 -2.73 11.99 -13.95
N PRO A 15 -3.07 12.33 -15.21
CA PRO A 15 -2.42 13.45 -15.92
C PRO A 15 -2.79 14.83 -15.37
N VAL A 16 -3.99 15.00 -14.82
CA VAL A 16 -4.52 16.31 -14.38
C VAL A 16 -4.41 16.55 -12.87
N ALA A 17 -4.41 15.47 -12.08
CA ALA A 17 -4.36 15.50 -10.62
C ALA A 17 -3.52 14.32 -10.07
N PRO A 18 -2.21 14.28 -10.35
CA PRO A 18 -1.35 13.13 -10.03
C PRO A 18 -1.28 12.81 -8.53
N HIS A 19 -1.35 13.83 -7.68
CA HIS A 19 -1.37 13.66 -6.22
C HIS A 19 -2.63 12.93 -5.75
N LEU A 20 -3.79 13.34 -6.26
CA LEU A 20 -5.08 12.74 -5.90
C LEU A 20 -5.20 11.30 -6.42
N ALA A 21 -4.74 11.05 -7.65
CA ALA A 21 -4.66 9.71 -8.22
C ALA A 21 -3.76 8.80 -7.35
N SER A 22 -2.56 9.28 -6.99
CA SER A 22 -1.63 8.52 -6.14
C SER A 22 -2.21 8.21 -4.77
N GLN A 23 -2.86 9.18 -4.12
CA GLN A 23 -3.52 8.98 -2.83
C GLN A 23 -4.68 7.98 -2.94
N THR A 24 -5.45 8.03 -4.03
CA THR A 24 -6.56 7.11 -4.27
C THR A 24 -6.07 5.67 -4.42
N CYS A 25 -5.06 5.43 -5.25
CA CYS A 25 -4.48 4.10 -5.43
C CYS A 25 -3.84 3.58 -4.14
N LEU A 26 -3.10 4.42 -3.42
CA LEU A 26 -2.48 4.02 -2.15
C LEU A 26 -3.53 3.73 -1.07
N ALA A 27 -4.56 4.56 -0.94
CA ALA A 27 -5.66 4.36 0.01
C ALA A 27 -6.42 3.06 -0.26
N THR A 28 -6.65 2.74 -1.53
CA THR A 28 -7.26 1.46 -1.95
C THR A 28 -6.44 0.27 -1.50
N THR A 29 -5.12 0.38 -1.64
CA THR A 29 -4.19 -0.66 -1.22
C THR A 29 -4.22 -0.82 0.29
N VAL A 30 -4.06 0.27 1.05
CA VAL A 30 -4.13 0.24 2.51
C VAL A 30 -5.47 -0.31 3.01
N TYR A 31 -6.58 0.06 2.37
CA TYR A 31 -7.91 -0.45 2.72
C TYR A 31 -8.03 -1.96 2.49
N LEU A 32 -7.59 -2.46 1.33
CA LEU A 32 -7.73 -3.87 1.01
C LEU A 32 -6.74 -4.77 1.76
N GLU A 33 -5.54 -4.27 2.03
CA GLU A 33 -4.46 -5.02 2.67
C GLU A 33 -4.51 -4.96 4.20
N ALA A 34 -4.96 -3.84 4.78
CA ALA A 34 -4.74 -3.56 6.20
C ALA A 34 -5.92 -2.85 6.88
N ARG A 35 -7.13 -2.86 6.31
CA ARG A 35 -8.30 -2.44 7.09
C ARG A 35 -8.48 -3.33 8.31
N GLY A 36 -8.70 -2.74 9.48
CA GLY A 36 -8.77 -3.46 10.76
C GLY A 36 -7.44 -3.55 11.50
N GLU A 37 -6.31 -3.35 10.80
CA GLU A 37 -5.00 -3.27 11.43
C GLU A 37 -4.82 -1.96 12.22
N PRO A 38 -3.91 -1.94 13.23
CA PRO A 38 -3.48 -0.71 13.86
C PRO A 38 -3.02 0.33 12.82
N GLN A 39 -3.23 1.62 13.09
CA GLN A 39 -2.88 2.69 12.14
C GLN A 39 -1.41 2.64 11.70
N ILE A 40 -0.51 2.21 12.59
CA ILE A 40 0.91 2.03 12.28
C ILE A 40 1.15 0.86 11.31
N GLY A 41 0.36 -0.21 11.36
CA GLY A 41 0.42 -1.32 10.39
C GLY A 41 -0.08 -0.90 9.01
N GLN A 42 -1.17 -0.14 8.95
CA GLN A 42 -1.65 0.48 7.71
C GLN A 42 -0.61 1.43 7.10
N ALA A 43 0.09 2.21 7.93
CA ALA A 43 1.19 3.06 7.48
C ALA A 43 2.39 2.24 6.97
N ALA A 44 2.70 1.10 7.59
CA ALA A 44 3.76 0.20 7.14
C ALA A 44 3.46 -0.42 5.76
N VAL A 45 2.21 -0.80 5.47
CA VAL A 45 1.81 -1.25 4.13
C VAL A 45 1.95 -0.13 3.09
N ALA A 46 1.53 1.09 3.44
CA ALA A 46 1.72 2.25 2.56
C ALA A 46 3.21 2.52 2.28
N GLU A 47 4.04 2.42 3.31
CA GLU A 47 5.49 2.53 3.22
C GLU A 47 6.11 1.50 2.27
N VAL A 48 5.67 0.24 2.30
CA VAL A 48 6.13 -0.80 1.37
C VAL A 48 5.82 -0.41 -0.08
N ALA A 49 4.60 0.02 -0.39
CA ALA A 49 4.22 0.45 -1.73
C ALA A 49 5.04 1.66 -2.22
N LEU A 50 5.28 2.65 -1.36
CA LEU A 50 6.05 3.84 -1.70
C LEU A 50 7.55 3.56 -1.85
N ARG A 51 8.10 2.64 -1.05
CA ARG A 51 9.48 2.16 -1.18
C ARG A 51 9.67 1.42 -2.51
N ARG A 52 8.76 0.53 -2.86
CA ARG A 52 8.75 -0.18 -4.15
C ARG A 52 8.73 0.79 -5.34
N ARG A 53 7.90 1.85 -5.27
CA ARG A 53 7.92 2.95 -6.25
C ARG A 53 9.27 3.67 -6.30
N GLU A 54 9.83 4.03 -5.15
CA GLU A 54 11.12 4.73 -5.08
C GLU A 54 12.27 3.90 -5.68
N MET A 55 12.18 2.57 -5.60
CA MET A 55 13.11 1.63 -6.21
C MET A 55 12.84 1.35 -7.70
N GLY A 56 11.78 1.92 -8.28
CA GLY A 56 11.41 1.72 -9.68
C GLY A 56 10.84 0.33 -9.99
N LEU A 57 10.39 -0.40 -8.97
CA LEU A 57 9.78 -1.71 -9.16
C LEU A 57 8.36 -1.55 -9.68
N TRP A 58 8.03 -2.24 -10.78
CA TRP A 58 6.72 -2.24 -11.48
C TRP A 58 6.22 -0.91 -12.05
N GLY A 59 6.85 0.22 -11.74
CA GLY A 59 6.47 1.52 -12.29
C GLY A 59 7.11 2.71 -11.59
N LYS A 60 6.85 3.90 -12.13
CA LYS A 60 7.29 5.21 -11.57
C LYS A 60 6.17 5.89 -10.79
N HIS A 61 4.93 5.46 -10.98
CA HIS A 61 3.74 6.00 -10.35
C HIS A 61 3.16 5.02 -9.32
N VAL A 62 2.56 5.56 -8.25
CA VAL A 62 2.01 4.73 -7.16
C VAL A 62 0.96 3.75 -7.68
N CYS A 63 0.07 4.18 -8.57
CA CYS A 63 -0.96 3.32 -9.15
C CYS A 63 -0.36 2.11 -9.86
N GLU A 64 0.70 2.29 -10.66
CA GLU A 64 1.38 1.19 -11.38
C GLU A 64 1.90 0.12 -10.40
N VAL A 65 2.52 0.56 -9.30
CA VAL A 65 3.05 -0.34 -8.27
C VAL A 65 1.95 -1.15 -7.59
N VAL A 66 0.86 -0.48 -7.18
CA VAL A 66 -0.18 -1.16 -6.41
C VAL A 66 -1.15 -1.99 -7.26
N THR A 67 -1.25 -1.69 -8.55
CA THR A 67 -2.01 -2.52 -9.50
C THR A 67 -1.14 -3.52 -10.24
N ALA A 68 0.16 -3.59 -9.93
CA ALA A 68 1.06 -4.55 -10.56
C ALA A 68 0.59 -5.99 -10.28
N PRO A 69 0.72 -6.91 -11.25
CA PRO A 69 0.21 -8.27 -11.11
C PRO A 69 0.75 -8.98 -9.86
N LYS A 70 -0.17 -9.44 -9.00
CA LYS A 70 0.11 -10.22 -7.78
C LYS A 70 0.97 -9.52 -6.73
N GLN A 71 1.10 -8.19 -6.80
CA GLN A 71 1.92 -7.44 -5.83
C GLN A 71 1.12 -6.96 -4.63
N PHE A 72 -0.16 -6.65 -4.84
CA PHE A 72 -1.08 -6.18 -3.82
C PHE A 72 -2.51 -6.62 -4.16
N ALA A 73 -3.40 -6.57 -3.17
CA ALA A 73 -4.81 -6.90 -3.25
C ALA A 73 -5.56 -6.24 -4.42
N PRO A 74 -5.31 -4.97 -4.84
CA PRO A 74 -5.98 -4.39 -6.00
C PRO A 74 -5.86 -5.18 -7.31
N SER A 75 -4.80 -5.98 -7.48
CA SER A 75 -4.63 -6.87 -8.65
C SER A 75 -4.99 -8.34 -8.40
N LEU A 76 -5.42 -8.68 -7.19
CA LEU A 76 -5.77 -10.04 -6.77
C LEU A 76 -7.27 -10.23 -6.55
N VAL A 77 -7.97 -9.22 -6.04
CA VAL A 77 -9.41 -9.30 -5.74
C VAL A 77 -10.25 -9.03 -7.00
N PRO A 78 -11.51 -9.53 -7.06
CA PRO A 78 -12.38 -9.27 -8.21
C PRO A 78 -12.55 -7.77 -8.50
N PRO A 79 -12.62 -7.33 -9.77
CA PRO A 79 -12.83 -5.91 -10.11
C PRO A 79 -14.13 -5.31 -9.53
N GLY A 80 -15.13 -6.17 -9.27
CA GLY A 80 -16.40 -5.81 -8.64
C GLY A 80 -16.37 -5.67 -7.11
N THR A 81 -15.21 -5.87 -6.47
CA THR A 81 -15.04 -5.77 -5.01
C THR A 81 -15.55 -4.42 -4.51
N GLN A 82 -16.38 -4.46 -3.46
CA GLN A 82 -16.97 -3.29 -2.86
C GLN A 82 -16.10 -2.76 -1.72
N LEU A 83 -15.81 -1.47 -1.78
CA LEU A 83 -15.25 -0.70 -0.67
C LEU A 83 -16.43 0.06 -0.03
N ASP A 84 -17.07 -0.58 0.94
CA ASP A 84 -18.35 -0.18 1.55
C ASP A 84 -18.20 0.32 2.99
N ASN A 85 -17.14 -0.06 3.71
CA ASN A 85 -16.84 0.49 5.02
C ASN A 85 -16.23 1.90 4.89
N LEU A 86 -17.08 2.92 5.00
CA LEU A 86 -16.69 4.32 4.87
C LEU A 86 -15.67 4.77 5.93
N GLN A 87 -15.77 4.27 7.17
CA GLN A 87 -14.86 4.64 8.25
C GLN A 87 -13.45 4.11 7.98
N SER A 88 -13.33 2.83 7.62
CA SER A 88 -12.06 2.23 7.23
C SER A 88 -11.50 2.88 5.97
N TRP A 89 -12.35 3.26 5.01
CA TRP A 89 -11.92 4.00 3.82
C TRP A 89 -11.33 5.37 4.15
N GLN A 90 -12.00 6.17 5.00
CA GLN A 90 -11.52 7.48 5.42
C GLN A 90 -10.19 7.39 6.18
N LEU A 91 -10.04 6.38 7.02
CA LEU A 91 -8.79 6.11 7.73
C LEU A 91 -7.67 5.76 6.75
N ALA A 92 -7.91 4.79 5.85
CA ALA A 92 -6.93 4.40 4.83
C ALA A 92 -6.54 5.59 3.93
N TRP A 93 -7.49 6.45 3.56
CA TRP A 93 -7.24 7.68 2.80
C TRP A 93 -6.35 8.68 3.54
N THR A 94 -6.59 8.86 4.84
CA THR A 94 -5.79 9.75 5.69
C THR A 94 -4.37 9.19 5.86
N ILE A 95 -4.23 7.89 6.07
CA ILE A 95 -2.93 7.22 6.20
C ILE A 95 -2.16 7.32 4.88
N ALA A 96 -2.81 7.06 3.74
CA ALA A 96 -2.20 7.22 2.42
C ALA A 96 -1.71 8.66 2.18
N GLY A 97 -2.50 9.67 2.54
CA GLY A 97 -2.11 11.07 2.44
C GLY A 97 -0.88 11.41 3.29
N ARG A 98 -0.86 10.93 4.55
CA ARG A 98 0.29 11.10 5.45
C ARG A 98 1.54 10.40 4.92
N ALA A 99 1.42 9.17 4.43
CA ALA A 99 2.53 8.41 3.87
C ALA A 99 3.10 9.09 2.62
N LEU A 100 2.25 9.62 1.73
CA LEU A 100 2.68 10.41 0.57
C LEU A 100 3.39 11.70 0.97
N HIS A 101 2.90 12.41 1.99
CA HIS A 101 3.56 13.58 2.53
C HIS A 101 4.95 13.22 3.08
N GLU A 102 5.05 12.16 3.88
CA GLU A 102 6.32 11.67 4.41
C GLU A 102 7.30 11.33 3.27
N TRP A 103 6.84 10.64 2.23
CA TRP A 103 7.66 10.29 1.06
C TRP A 103 8.07 11.49 0.19
N SER A 104 7.42 12.64 0.36
CA SER A 104 7.81 13.88 -0.31
C SER A 104 9.02 14.56 0.35
N LEU A 105 9.32 14.20 1.61
CA LEU A 105 10.46 14.74 2.34
C LEU A 105 11.79 14.14 1.81
N PRO A 106 12.91 14.86 1.99
CA PRO A 106 14.26 14.29 1.85
C PRO A 106 14.43 13.05 2.73
N ARG A 107 15.18 12.04 2.25
CA ARG A 107 15.32 10.72 2.92
C ARG A 107 15.80 10.82 4.36
N ASP A 108 16.71 11.74 4.66
CA ASP A 108 17.26 12.03 5.98
C ASP A 108 16.24 12.65 6.95
N ARG A 109 15.10 13.12 6.45
CA ARG A 109 14.01 13.71 7.25
C ARG A 109 12.79 12.80 7.34
N ARG A 110 12.77 11.67 6.63
CA ARG A 110 11.65 10.73 6.66
C ARG A 110 11.65 9.91 7.94
N ARG A 111 10.47 9.73 8.52
CA ARG A 111 10.18 8.76 9.55
C ARG A 111 9.70 7.47 8.88
N TYR A 112 10.42 6.39 9.14
CA TYR A 112 10.08 5.06 8.65
C TYR A 112 9.39 4.26 9.76
N VAL A 113 8.30 3.58 9.41
CA VAL A 113 7.59 2.67 10.29
C VAL A 113 8.33 1.33 10.38
N VAL A 114 8.70 0.77 9.22
CA VAL A 114 9.51 -0.45 9.14
C VAL A 114 10.65 -0.22 8.14
N PRO A 115 11.77 0.37 8.60
CA PRO A 115 12.94 0.60 7.77
C PRO A 115 13.30 -0.66 6.97
N HIS A 116 13.59 -0.49 5.69
CA HIS A 116 13.97 -1.55 4.74
C HIS A 116 12.89 -2.58 4.36
N ALA A 117 11.70 -2.58 4.96
CA ALA A 117 10.63 -3.50 4.55
C ALA A 117 10.19 -3.29 3.09
N MET A 118 10.28 -4.34 2.29
CA MET A 118 9.88 -4.35 0.88
C MET A 118 8.74 -5.33 0.60
N SER A 119 8.46 -6.23 1.53
CA SER A 119 7.44 -7.26 1.40
C SER A 119 6.80 -7.52 2.75
N PHE A 120 5.56 -7.99 2.74
CA PHE A 120 4.85 -8.41 3.93
C PHE A 120 3.90 -9.56 3.59
N TYR A 121 3.49 -10.30 4.60
CA TYR A 121 2.42 -11.29 4.47
C TYR A 121 1.60 -11.33 5.77
N ALA A 122 0.33 -11.72 5.65
CA ALA A 122 -0.58 -11.85 6.77
C ALA A 122 -0.25 -13.11 7.61
N ALA A 123 -0.44 -13.03 8.92
CA ALA A 123 0.10 -14.01 9.84
C ALA A 123 -0.65 -15.35 9.81
N ASP A 124 -1.87 -15.33 9.29
CA ASP A 124 -2.84 -16.40 9.17
C ASP A 124 -2.70 -17.23 7.88
N ILE A 125 -1.84 -16.80 6.94
CA ILE A 125 -1.51 -17.57 5.74
C ILE A 125 -0.16 -18.28 5.87
N PRO A 126 0.04 -19.42 5.15
CA PRO A 126 1.33 -20.09 5.11
C PRO A 126 2.45 -19.14 4.67
N ALA A 127 3.59 -19.22 5.37
CA ALA A 127 4.75 -18.39 5.05
C ALA A 127 5.18 -18.63 3.60
N PRO A 128 5.27 -17.57 2.77
CA PRO A 128 5.73 -17.72 1.39
C PRO A 128 7.22 -18.06 1.35
N SER A 129 7.66 -18.72 0.28
CA SER A 129 9.05 -19.20 0.14
C SER A 129 10.11 -18.10 0.22
N TRP A 130 9.76 -16.86 -0.13
CA TRP A 130 10.64 -15.71 -0.02
C TRP A 130 10.82 -15.21 1.43
N ALA A 131 9.89 -15.52 2.34
CA ALA A 131 9.90 -15.07 3.73
C ALA A 131 10.87 -15.92 4.57
N THR A 132 12.16 -15.73 4.31
CA THR A 132 13.25 -16.41 5.00
C THR A 132 13.74 -15.60 6.20
N GLY A 133 14.13 -16.30 7.27
CA GLY A 133 14.65 -15.68 8.50
C GLY A 133 13.59 -14.95 9.34
N SER A 134 14.06 -14.12 10.27
CA SER A 134 13.21 -13.34 11.16
C SER A 134 12.64 -12.10 10.46
N PRO A 135 11.36 -11.74 10.69
CA PRO A 135 10.80 -10.50 10.16
C PRO A 135 11.48 -9.27 10.77
N LEU A 136 11.52 -8.18 10.01
CA LEU A 136 11.97 -6.86 10.47
C LEU A 136 11.04 -6.29 11.54
N ALA A 137 9.73 -6.55 11.39
CA ALA A 137 8.71 -6.15 12.33
C ALA A 137 7.49 -7.07 12.21
N VAL A 138 6.78 -7.20 13.33
CA VAL A 138 5.42 -7.78 13.37
C VAL A 138 4.50 -6.68 13.88
N ILE A 139 3.53 -6.29 13.07
CA ILE A 139 2.59 -5.20 13.40
C ILE A 139 1.19 -5.67 13.06
N GLY A 140 0.32 -5.78 14.07
CA GLY A 140 -0.96 -6.44 13.91
C GLY A 140 -0.77 -7.85 13.38
N ASP A 141 -1.49 -8.19 12.33
CA ASP A 141 -1.42 -9.49 11.67
C ASP A 141 -0.37 -9.53 10.55
N HIS A 142 0.45 -8.50 10.37
CA HIS A 142 1.47 -8.48 9.32
C HIS A 142 2.89 -8.76 9.81
N ARG A 143 3.63 -9.54 9.02
CA ARG A 143 5.08 -9.73 9.16
C ARG A 143 5.81 -9.09 8.00
N PHE A 144 6.73 -8.16 8.29
CA PHE A 144 7.43 -7.34 7.30
C PHE A 144 8.87 -7.82 7.08
N TYR A 145 9.33 -7.81 5.83
CA TYR A 145 10.63 -8.35 5.40
C TYR A 145 11.33 -7.42 4.40
N ALA A 146 12.67 -7.49 4.35
CA ALA A 146 13.49 -6.72 3.40
C ALA A 146 13.51 -7.28 1.96
N VAL A 147 12.96 -8.47 1.73
CA VAL A 147 13.28 -9.30 0.56
C VAL A 147 12.79 -8.69 -0.76
N ASN A 148 13.71 -8.69 -1.74
CA ASN A 148 13.48 -8.51 -3.19
C ASN A 148 13.10 -9.85 -3.82
#